data_AF-A0A8J2SLS6-F1
#
_entry.id   AF-A0A8J2SLS6-F1
#
_cell.length_a   1.000
_cell.length_b   1.000
_cell.length_c   1.000
_cell.angle_alpha   90.00
_cell.angle_beta   90.00
_cell.angle_gamma   90.00
#
_symmetry.space_group_name_H-M   'P 1'
#
loop_
_entity.id
_entity.type
_entity.pdbx_description
1 polymer ?
#
loop_
_entity_poly.entity_id
_entity_poly.type
_entity_poly.pdbx_seq_one_letter_code
_entity_poly.pdbx_strand_id
1 'polypeptide(L)'
;MEASARKKKRPLAAIPENLEELSKPELIKIIQSLQQQVAKKHKGDEVVDAKALKAMRKRLRDKVVKAVKKMAHNDRKKPYSEISDGCASKAVAVALMNGLHPKSDTARMTRWVLTGNDVSRFLGIERLVHPVKFDGMVLSFGGAPVHVYAWAAFESLEVKFENASKVLTLKSRTYLAGSGRPEAQPRLLAYSRGEEGGLIGRDLEEAQIQEMMAARPGY
;
A
#
# COMPACT_ATOMS: atom_id res chain seq x y z
N MET A 1 11.64 -44.29 -13.44
CA MET A 1 10.52 -43.52 -12.85
C MET A 1 10.45 -43.86 -11.37
N GLU A 2 11.15 -43.13 -10.51
CA GLU A 2 11.14 -43.38 -9.07
C GLU A 2 10.04 -42.56 -8.40
N ALA A 3 9.07 -43.26 -7.80
CA ALA A 3 7.96 -42.65 -7.08
C ALA A 3 8.46 -42.10 -5.73
N SER A 4 8.55 -40.78 -5.64
CA SER A 4 8.86 -40.06 -4.40
C SER A 4 7.77 -40.29 -3.34
N ALA A 5 8.11 -41.09 -2.32
CA ALA A 5 7.26 -41.35 -1.16
C ALA A 5 6.93 -40.05 -0.41
N ARG A 6 5.66 -39.63 -0.48
CA ARG A 6 5.12 -38.53 0.33
C ARG A 6 5.20 -38.92 1.81
N LYS A 7 6.08 -38.25 2.58
CA LYS A 7 6.12 -38.32 4.04
C LYS A 7 4.76 -37.90 4.61
N LYS A 8 3.99 -38.87 5.13
CA LYS A 8 2.74 -38.62 5.86
C LYS A 8 3.04 -37.71 7.06
N LYS A 9 2.34 -36.57 7.14
CA LYS A 9 2.35 -35.73 8.35
C LYS A 9 1.87 -36.61 9.52
N ARG A 10 2.69 -36.72 10.56
CA ARG A 10 2.31 -37.44 11.77
C ARG A 10 1.02 -36.80 12.33
N PRO A 11 0.03 -37.60 12.76
CA PRO A 11 -1.17 -37.04 13.36
C PRO A 11 -0.80 -36.20 14.58
N LEU A 12 -1.61 -35.16 14.82
CA LEU A 12 -1.69 -34.47 16.12
C LEU A 12 -1.68 -35.53 17.22
N ALA A 13 -0.99 -35.27 18.34
CA ALA A 13 -0.98 -36.18 19.49
C ALA A 13 -2.42 -36.66 19.72
N ALA A 14 -2.66 -37.97 19.54
CA ALA A 14 -4.00 -38.53 19.56
C ALA A 14 -4.59 -38.21 20.93
N ILE A 15 -5.56 -37.29 20.96
CA ILE A 15 -6.32 -37.00 22.17
C ILE A 15 -7.28 -38.19 22.28
N PRO A 16 -7.14 -39.05 23.30
CA PRO A 16 -8.06 -40.16 23.50
C PRO A 16 -9.48 -39.63 23.70
N GLU A 17 -10.47 -40.34 23.15
CA GLU A 17 -11.89 -39.92 23.18
C GLU A 17 -12.46 -39.90 24.61
N ASN A 18 -11.93 -40.74 25.50
CA ASN A 18 -12.30 -40.79 26.92
C ASN A 18 -11.14 -40.35 27.81
N LEU A 19 -11.25 -39.14 28.38
CA LEU A 19 -10.28 -38.61 29.33
C LEU A 19 -10.41 -39.21 30.74
N GLU A 20 -11.55 -39.82 31.05
CA GLU A 20 -11.89 -40.37 32.37
C GLU A 20 -11.24 -41.73 32.66
N GLU A 21 -10.87 -42.47 31.62
CA GLU A 21 -10.24 -43.80 31.74
C GLU A 21 -8.71 -43.74 31.86
N LEU A 22 -8.12 -42.54 31.73
CA LEU A 22 -6.68 -42.36 31.76
C LEU A 22 -6.16 -42.29 33.18
N SER A 23 -5.03 -42.95 33.41
CA SER A 23 -4.32 -42.84 34.67
C SER A 23 -3.74 -41.41 34.84
N LYS A 24 -3.68 -40.91 36.08
CA LYS A 24 -3.02 -39.62 36.41
C LYS A 24 -1.66 -39.41 35.70
N PRO A 25 -0.73 -40.39 35.63
CA PRO A 25 0.55 -40.19 34.94
C PRO A 25 0.41 -40.02 33.41
N GLU A 26 -0.61 -40.60 32.77
CA GLU A 26 -0.85 -40.45 31.33
C GLU A 26 -1.43 -39.08 30.98
N LEU A 27 -2.36 -38.59 31.81
CA LEU A 27 -2.88 -37.22 31.70
C LEU A 27 -1.75 -36.17 31.82
N ILE A 28 -0.82 -36.37 32.75
CA ILE A 28 0.35 -35.49 32.91
C ILE A 28 1.22 -35.48 31.63
N LYS A 29 1.46 -36.64 31.01
CA LYS A 29 2.22 -36.72 29.74
C LYS A 29 1.52 -36.00 28.60
N ILE A 30 0.19 -36.13 28.49
CA ILE A 30 -0.60 -35.45 27.46
C ILE A 30 -0.50 -33.93 27.65
N ILE A 31 -0.71 -33.43 28.88
CA ILE A 31 -0.60 -32.01 29.22
C ILE A 31 0.80 -31.47 28.92
N GLN A 32 1.86 -32.18 29.31
CA GLN A 32 3.23 -31.76 29.01
C GLN A 32 3.50 -31.73 27.49
N SER A 33 2.97 -32.70 26.73
CA SER A 33 3.10 -32.71 25.28
C SER A 33 2.35 -31.53 24.63
N LEU A 34 1.16 -31.19 25.12
CA LEU A 34 0.35 -30.07 24.66
C LEU A 34 1.04 -28.74 25.01
N GLN A 35 1.56 -28.59 26.23
CA GLN A 35 2.32 -27.42 26.64
C GLN A 35 3.59 -27.22 25.80
N GLN A 36 4.33 -28.30 25.49
CA GLN A 36 5.48 -28.21 24.59
C GLN A 36 5.09 -27.85 23.16
N GLN A 37 3.95 -28.32 22.66
CA GLN A 37 3.44 -27.95 21.34
C GLN A 37 2.97 -26.49 21.31
N VAL A 38 2.26 -26.03 22.35
CA VAL A 38 1.84 -24.63 22.51
C VAL A 38 3.08 -23.72 22.62
N ALA A 39 4.09 -24.10 23.41
CA ALA A 39 5.35 -23.36 23.52
C ALA A 39 6.14 -23.33 22.19
N LYS A 40 6.14 -24.42 21.42
CA LYS A 40 6.73 -24.45 20.06
C LYS A 40 5.94 -23.62 19.06
N LYS A 41 4.62 -23.51 19.23
CA LYS A 41 3.74 -22.70 18.38
C LYS A 41 3.88 -21.20 18.69
N HIS A 42 3.98 -20.83 19.97
CA HIS A 42 4.20 -19.43 20.38
C HIS A 42 5.64 -18.94 20.20
N LYS A 43 6.64 -19.82 20.08
CA LYS A 43 7.99 -19.44 19.64
C LYS A 43 8.03 -18.86 18.21
N GLY A 44 6.93 -18.93 17.46
CA GLY A 44 6.77 -18.31 16.14
C GLY A 44 6.02 -16.97 16.14
N ASP A 45 5.46 -16.54 17.27
CA ASP A 45 4.96 -15.17 17.44
C ASP A 45 6.17 -14.27 17.68
N GLU A 46 6.91 -14.04 16.59
CA GLU A 46 7.97 -13.06 16.50
C GLU A 46 7.38 -11.74 17.01
N VAL A 47 7.76 -11.31 18.21
CA VAL A 47 7.33 -10.03 18.77
C VAL A 47 7.80 -8.96 17.79
N VAL A 48 6.86 -8.47 16.99
CA VAL A 48 7.21 -7.58 15.89
C VAL A 48 7.57 -6.23 16.51
N ASP A 49 8.86 -5.88 16.44
CA ASP A 49 9.34 -4.60 16.93
C ASP A 49 8.70 -3.45 16.13
N ALA A 50 7.91 -2.63 16.82
CA ALA A 50 7.24 -1.47 16.24
C ALA A 50 8.23 -0.46 15.64
N LYS A 51 9.45 -0.34 16.21
CA LYS A 51 10.50 0.53 15.67
C LYS A 51 11.01 0.01 14.34
N ALA A 52 11.24 -1.30 14.23
CA ALA A 52 11.61 -1.96 12.98
C ALA A 52 10.53 -1.81 11.89
N LEU A 53 9.25 -1.97 12.25
CA LEU A 53 8.13 -1.74 11.33
C LEU A 53 8.09 -0.29 10.82
N LYS A 54 8.26 0.69 11.70
CA LYS A 54 8.27 2.11 11.31
C LYS A 54 9.44 2.42 10.37
N ALA A 55 10.61 1.85 10.63
CA ALA A 55 11.78 1.99 9.76
C ALA A 55 11.57 1.34 8.38
N MET A 56 10.96 0.14 8.35
CA MET A 56 10.61 -0.55 7.11
C MET A 56 9.59 0.26 6.29
N ARG A 57 8.53 0.77 6.93
CA ARG A 57 7.51 1.61 6.27
C ARG A 57 8.13 2.87 5.68
N LYS A 58 9.02 3.55 6.43
CA LYS A 58 9.77 4.72 5.94
C LYS A 58 10.62 4.38 4.71
N ARG A 59 11.38 3.27 4.74
CA ARG A 59 12.16 2.81 3.59
C ARG A 59 11.30 2.54 2.36
N LEU A 60 10.18 1.82 2.54
CA LEU A 60 9.25 1.51 1.45
C LEU A 60 8.68 2.78 0.85
N ARG A 61 8.23 3.71 1.69
CA ARG A 61 7.78 5.03 1.29
C ARG A 61 8.81 5.73 0.41
N ASP A 62 10.05 5.85 0.89
CA ASP A 62 11.08 6.61 0.19
C ASP A 62 11.42 5.94 -1.17
N LYS A 63 11.42 4.60 -1.23
CA LYS A 63 11.56 3.84 -2.49
C LYS A 63 10.40 4.07 -3.45
N VAL A 64 9.15 4.00 -2.98
CA VAL A 64 7.95 4.22 -3.81
C VAL A 64 7.96 5.64 -4.37
N VAL A 65 8.16 6.65 -3.52
CA VAL A 65 8.19 8.05 -3.94
C VAL A 65 9.30 8.27 -4.98
N LYS A 66 10.51 7.75 -4.74
CA LYS A 66 11.60 7.85 -5.70
C LYS A 66 11.29 7.16 -7.03
N ALA A 67 10.62 6.00 -7.01
CA ALA A 67 10.20 5.30 -8.21
C ALA A 67 9.16 6.11 -8.98
N VAL A 68 8.12 6.62 -8.30
CA VAL A 68 7.08 7.45 -8.92
C VAL A 68 7.67 8.72 -9.53
N LYS A 69 8.58 9.42 -8.84
CA LYS A 69 9.23 10.63 -9.35
C LYS A 69 10.06 10.40 -10.61
N LYS A 70 10.64 9.20 -10.77
CA LYS A 70 11.42 8.82 -11.96
C LYS A 70 10.54 8.46 -13.16
N MET A 71 9.31 8.02 -12.91
CA MET A 71 8.38 7.68 -13.98
C MET A 71 7.88 8.95 -14.68
N ALA A 72 7.64 8.83 -15.97
CA ALA A 72 7.10 9.90 -16.79
C ALA A 72 5.57 9.82 -16.83
N HIS A 73 4.91 10.93 -16.54
CA HIS A 73 3.46 11.08 -16.47
C HIS A 73 2.95 12.02 -17.57
N ASN A 74 1.80 11.67 -18.14
CA ASN A 74 1.00 12.55 -19.00
C ASN A 74 -0.49 12.14 -18.87
N ASP A 75 -1.41 12.88 -19.47
CA ASP A 75 -2.85 12.65 -19.32
C ASP A 75 -3.32 11.26 -19.81
N ARG A 76 -2.62 10.70 -20.79
CA ARG A 76 -2.97 9.40 -21.40
C ARG A 76 -2.29 8.21 -20.71
N LYS A 77 -1.16 8.43 -20.05
CA LYS A 77 -0.27 7.39 -19.54
C LYS A 77 -0.39 7.28 -18.03
N LYS A 78 -0.82 6.11 -17.57
CA LYS A 78 -0.85 5.72 -16.16
C LYS A 78 0.30 4.75 -15.86
N PRO A 79 1.50 5.24 -15.52
CA PRO A 79 2.67 4.38 -15.35
C PRO A 79 2.52 3.42 -14.16
N TYR A 80 3.06 2.22 -14.34
CA TYR A 80 3.30 1.28 -13.27
C TYR A 80 4.74 1.39 -12.81
N SER A 81 4.97 1.37 -11.49
CA SER A 81 6.29 1.18 -10.92
C SER A 81 6.28 0.01 -9.96
N GLU A 82 7.35 -0.77 -10.00
CA GLU A 82 7.53 -1.95 -9.17
C GLU A 82 8.78 -1.77 -8.32
N ILE A 83 8.63 -1.99 -7.02
CA ILE A 83 9.75 -2.02 -6.07
C ILE A 83 9.69 -3.31 -5.28
N SER A 84 10.86 -3.82 -4.92
CA SER A 84 10.98 -4.99 -4.06
C SER A 84 11.82 -4.64 -2.84
N ASP A 85 11.44 -5.18 -1.70
CA ASP A 85 12.16 -5.02 -0.44
C ASP A 85 12.12 -6.31 0.38
N GLY A 86 13.18 -6.57 1.15
CA GLY A 86 13.22 -7.75 2.02
C GLY A 86 12.28 -7.58 3.22
N CYS A 87 11.53 -8.63 3.56
CA CYS A 87 10.68 -8.68 4.74
C CYS A 87 10.87 -10.01 5.48
N ALA A 88 11.27 -9.94 6.76
CA ALA A 88 11.76 -11.09 7.52
C ALA A 88 10.77 -12.26 7.58
N SER A 89 9.48 -11.97 7.77
CA SER A 89 8.46 -12.99 7.95
C SER A 89 7.08 -12.54 7.46
N LYS A 90 6.17 -13.52 7.27
CA LYS A 90 4.77 -13.24 6.94
C LYS A 90 4.09 -12.45 8.06
N ALA A 91 4.43 -12.71 9.32
CA ALA A 91 3.90 -12.00 10.47
C ALA A 91 4.26 -10.51 10.42
N VAL A 92 5.51 -10.18 10.08
CA VAL A 92 5.94 -8.79 9.87
C VAL A 92 5.18 -8.15 8.71
N ALA A 93 4.98 -8.85 7.60
CA ALA A 93 4.20 -8.34 6.47
C ALA A 93 2.73 -8.05 6.85
N VAL A 94 2.09 -8.96 7.60
CA VAL A 94 0.71 -8.77 8.09
C VAL A 94 0.64 -7.61 9.09
N ALA A 95 1.60 -7.51 10.02
CA ALA A 95 1.69 -6.41 10.97
C ALA A 95 1.91 -5.07 10.29
N LEU A 96 2.72 -5.03 9.21
CA LEU A 96 2.95 -3.82 8.41
C LEU A 96 1.65 -3.30 7.78
N MET A 97 0.74 -4.20 7.40
CA MET A 97 -0.57 -3.87 6.81
C MET A 97 -1.60 -3.41 7.84
N ASN A 98 -1.28 -3.40 9.14
CA ASN A 98 -2.07 -2.82 10.23
C ASN A 98 -3.57 -3.24 10.23
N GLY A 99 -3.84 -4.54 10.07
CA GLY A 99 -5.20 -5.08 10.10
C GLY A 99 -5.93 -5.10 8.76
N LEU A 100 -5.30 -4.69 7.66
CA LEU A 100 -5.90 -4.81 6.32
C LEU A 100 -5.93 -6.27 5.85
N HIS A 101 -7.11 -6.73 5.47
CA HIS A 101 -7.28 -8.09 4.98
C HIS A 101 -6.64 -8.30 3.61
N PRO A 102 -5.91 -9.42 3.41
CA PRO A 102 -5.37 -9.75 2.11
C PRO A 102 -6.50 -10.06 1.13
N LYS A 103 -6.36 -9.58 -0.11
CA LYS A 103 -7.24 -9.96 -1.22
C LYS A 103 -7.06 -11.42 -1.61
N SER A 104 -5.85 -11.95 -1.47
CA SER A 104 -5.53 -13.35 -1.72
C SER A 104 -4.45 -13.80 -0.74
N ASP A 105 -4.70 -14.91 -0.05
CA ASP A 105 -3.70 -15.56 0.80
C ASP A 105 -3.53 -17.00 0.36
N THR A 106 -2.42 -17.27 -0.31
CA THR A 106 -2.05 -18.61 -0.78
C THR A 106 -0.81 -19.09 -0.03
N ALA A 107 -0.57 -20.40 -0.05
CA ALA A 107 0.64 -20.96 0.56
C ALA A 107 1.94 -20.35 -0.01
N ARG A 108 1.91 -19.88 -1.27
CA ARG A 108 3.05 -19.27 -1.94
C ARG A 108 3.17 -17.77 -1.67
N MET A 109 2.06 -17.05 -1.67
CA MET A 109 2.03 -15.59 -1.68
C MET A 109 0.80 -15.04 -0.98
N THR A 110 1.00 -13.95 -0.24
CA THR A 110 -0.09 -13.13 0.32
C THR A 110 -0.13 -11.79 -0.41
N ARG A 111 -1.30 -11.37 -0.89
CA ARG A 111 -1.51 -10.18 -1.72
C ARG A 111 -2.53 -9.26 -1.09
N TRP A 112 -2.20 -7.98 -1.00
CA TRP A 112 -3.08 -6.88 -0.63
C TRP A 112 -3.23 -5.91 -1.81
N VAL A 113 -4.40 -5.29 -1.91
CA VAL A 113 -4.67 -4.27 -2.91
C VAL A 113 -5.23 -3.07 -2.18
N LEU A 114 -4.53 -1.94 -2.28
CA LEU A 114 -4.91 -0.66 -1.70
C LEU A 114 -5.29 0.29 -2.83
N THR A 115 -6.26 1.15 -2.60
CA THR A 115 -6.75 2.13 -3.58
C THR A 115 -6.79 3.52 -2.98
N GLY A 116 -6.56 4.54 -3.81
CA GLY A 116 -6.68 5.95 -3.43
C GLY A 116 -6.02 6.30 -2.09
N ASN A 117 -6.84 6.74 -1.12
CA ASN A 117 -6.39 7.24 0.18
C ASN A 117 -5.73 6.18 1.07
N ASP A 118 -6.04 4.90 0.87
CA ASP A 118 -5.45 3.83 1.68
C ASP A 118 -3.96 3.67 1.39
N VAL A 119 -3.54 4.00 0.17
CA VAL A 119 -2.12 4.05 -0.22
C VAL A 119 -1.38 5.11 0.58
N SER A 120 -1.95 6.31 0.68
CA SER A 120 -1.40 7.44 1.43
C SER A 120 -1.33 7.15 2.92
N ARG A 121 -2.38 6.55 3.49
CA ARG A 121 -2.42 6.12 4.90
C ARG A 121 -1.39 5.04 5.20
N PHE A 122 -1.28 4.03 4.33
CA PHE A 122 -0.33 2.94 4.48
C PHE A 122 1.12 3.42 4.42
N LEU A 123 1.47 4.24 3.43
CA LEU A 123 2.84 4.74 3.26
C LEU A 123 3.18 5.92 4.18
N GLY A 124 2.18 6.59 4.77
CA GLY A 124 2.39 7.82 5.53
C GLY A 124 2.93 8.94 4.63
N ILE A 125 2.29 9.13 3.47
CA ILE A 125 2.57 10.19 2.50
C ILE A 125 1.31 10.98 2.19
N GLU A 126 1.53 12.18 1.68
CA GLU A 126 0.47 12.96 1.06
C GLU A 126 -0.10 12.23 -0.16
N ARG A 127 -1.34 12.58 -0.51
CA ARG A 127 -2.06 11.97 -1.63
C ARG A 127 -1.41 12.26 -2.99
N LEU A 128 -0.71 13.38 -3.07
CA LEU A 128 -0.03 13.83 -4.27
C LEU A 128 1.48 13.70 -4.10
N VAL A 129 2.16 13.36 -5.19
CA VAL A 129 3.61 13.27 -5.28
C VAL A 129 4.10 14.34 -6.24
N HIS A 130 5.03 15.17 -5.77
CA HIS A 130 5.67 16.24 -6.54
C HIS A 130 7.16 16.38 -6.16
N PRO A 131 8.05 16.75 -7.11
CA PRO A 131 7.86 16.77 -8.56
C PRO A 131 7.93 15.39 -9.21
N VAL A 132 7.12 15.18 -10.25
CA VAL A 132 7.21 14.03 -11.16
C VAL A 132 7.59 14.48 -12.57
N LYS A 133 8.18 13.58 -13.36
CA LYS A 133 8.58 13.89 -14.74
C LYS A 133 7.34 13.99 -15.63
N PHE A 134 7.19 15.10 -16.36
CA PHE A 134 6.17 15.24 -17.39
C PHE A 134 6.71 14.81 -18.76
N ASP A 135 5.89 14.09 -19.53
CA ASP A 135 6.24 13.52 -20.85
C ASP A 135 5.17 13.86 -21.91
N GLY A 136 4.40 14.92 -21.68
CA GLY A 136 3.42 15.43 -22.64
C GLY A 136 3.99 16.53 -23.52
N MET A 137 3.26 16.85 -24.59
CA MET A 137 3.55 18.00 -25.44
C MET A 137 3.12 19.29 -24.73
N VAL A 138 3.99 20.30 -24.73
CA VAL A 138 3.69 21.63 -24.17
C VAL A 138 3.85 22.65 -25.28
N LEU A 139 2.81 23.45 -25.51
CA LEU A 139 2.91 24.60 -26.40
C LEU A 139 3.68 25.70 -25.68
N SER A 140 4.85 26.06 -26.19
CA SER A 140 5.61 27.22 -25.75
C SER A 140 5.37 28.38 -26.72
N PHE A 141 5.12 29.57 -26.19
CA PHE A 141 5.05 30.78 -26.99
C PHE A 141 6.41 31.50 -26.92
N GLY A 142 6.96 31.89 -28.08
CA GLY A 142 8.22 32.66 -28.14
C GLY A 142 9.50 31.89 -27.82
N GLY A 143 9.50 30.55 -27.91
CA GLY A 143 10.74 29.74 -27.78
C GLY A 143 11.31 29.61 -26.37
N ALA A 144 10.61 30.10 -25.34
CA ALA A 144 11.06 29.98 -23.96
C ALA A 144 11.01 28.52 -23.46
N PRO A 145 11.98 28.08 -22.62
CA PRO A 145 11.97 26.74 -22.05
C PRO A 145 10.82 26.58 -21.04
N VAL A 146 9.88 25.68 -21.32
CA VAL A 146 8.72 25.46 -20.44
C VAL A 146 9.03 24.43 -19.38
N HIS A 147 8.90 24.84 -18.11
CA HIS A 147 9.03 23.96 -16.96
C HIS A 147 7.63 23.58 -16.46
N VAL A 148 7.27 22.30 -16.58
CA VAL A 148 5.97 21.79 -16.11
C VAL A 148 6.13 21.22 -14.70
N TYR A 149 5.45 21.84 -13.74
CA TYR A 149 5.34 21.33 -12.38
C TYR A 149 4.24 20.27 -12.31
N ALA A 150 4.57 19.03 -12.66
CA ALA A 150 3.60 17.94 -12.66
C ALA A 150 3.42 17.32 -11.25
N TRP A 151 2.19 16.88 -10.99
CA TRP A 151 1.78 16.18 -9.77
C TRP A 151 1.20 14.82 -10.13
N ALA A 152 1.60 13.77 -9.42
CA ALA A 152 1.01 12.44 -9.58
C ALA A 152 0.18 12.06 -8.36
N ALA A 153 -0.88 11.28 -8.58
CA ALA A 153 -1.66 10.63 -7.53
C ALA A 153 -1.62 9.11 -7.70
N PHE A 154 -1.86 8.39 -6.60
CA PHE A 154 -1.98 6.94 -6.62
C PHE A 154 -3.39 6.51 -7.02
N GLU A 155 -3.48 5.62 -8.01
CA GLU A 155 -4.73 4.93 -8.37
C GLU A 155 -4.86 3.66 -7.52
N SER A 156 -3.82 2.82 -7.56
CA SER A 156 -3.75 1.59 -6.78
C SER A 156 -2.33 1.23 -6.37
N LEU A 157 -2.21 0.51 -5.26
CA LEU A 157 -0.98 -0.10 -4.78
C LEU A 157 -1.26 -1.57 -4.47
N GLU A 158 -0.59 -2.45 -5.20
CA GLU A 158 -0.62 -3.88 -4.93
C GLU A 158 0.62 -4.27 -4.13
N VAL A 159 0.40 -4.83 -2.94
CA VAL A 159 1.47 -5.32 -2.08
C VAL A 159 1.44 -6.84 -2.12
N LYS A 160 2.56 -7.48 -2.49
CA LYS A 160 2.72 -8.92 -2.53
C LYS A 160 3.83 -9.33 -1.58
N PHE A 161 3.58 -10.31 -0.74
CA PHE A 161 4.60 -10.97 0.06
C PHE A 161 4.79 -12.40 -0.43
N GLU A 162 5.99 -12.74 -0.83
CA GLU A 162 6.35 -14.09 -1.26
C GLU A 162 6.95 -14.89 -0.09
N ASN A 163 6.28 -15.99 0.28
CA ASN A 163 6.67 -16.78 1.45
C ASN A 163 8.02 -17.48 1.28
N ALA A 164 8.41 -17.82 0.05
CA ALA A 164 9.65 -18.54 -0.25
C ALA A 164 10.87 -17.61 -0.24
N SER A 165 10.78 -16.49 -0.95
CA SER A 165 11.87 -15.52 -1.10
C SER A 165 11.96 -14.52 0.05
N LYS A 166 10.92 -14.42 0.89
CA LYS A 166 10.83 -13.39 1.96
C LYS A 166 10.95 -11.97 1.41
N VAL A 167 10.41 -11.77 0.20
CA VAL A 167 10.40 -10.48 -0.50
C VAL A 167 8.99 -9.89 -0.48
N LEU A 168 8.93 -8.60 -0.19
CA LEU A 168 7.76 -7.76 -0.31
C LEU A 168 7.87 -6.94 -1.60
N THR A 169 6.99 -7.19 -2.56
CA THR A 169 6.91 -6.48 -3.84
C THR A 169 5.73 -5.52 -3.81
N LEU A 170 5.98 -4.24 -4.11
CA LEU A 170 4.96 -3.21 -4.21
C LEU A 170 4.87 -2.77 -5.67
N LYS A 171 3.70 -2.96 -6.27
CA LYS A 171 3.38 -2.50 -7.63
C LYS A 171 2.40 -1.34 -7.52
N SER A 172 2.88 -0.13 -7.75
CA SER A 172 2.06 1.08 -7.72
C SER A 172 1.63 1.48 -9.13
N ARG A 173 0.36 1.88 -9.26
CA ARG A 173 -0.19 2.51 -10.44
C ARG A 173 -0.50 3.97 -10.11
N THR A 174 0.04 4.88 -10.92
CA THR A 174 -0.13 6.31 -10.71
C THR A 174 -0.69 6.99 -11.96
N TYR A 175 -1.30 8.15 -11.77
CA TYR A 175 -1.83 8.99 -12.85
C TYR A 175 -1.43 10.45 -12.61
N LEU A 176 -1.44 11.26 -13.68
CA LEU A 176 -1.23 12.69 -13.57
C LEU A 176 -2.46 13.33 -12.90
N ALA A 177 -2.26 13.94 -11.74
CA ALA A 177 -3.32 14.60 -10.97
C ALA A 177 -3.50 16.07 -11.39
N GLY A 178 -2.48 16.65 -12.02
CA GLY A 178 -2.52 18.02 -12.52
C GLY A 178 -1.11 18.60 -12.70
N SER A 179 -1.08 19.87 -13.08
CA SER A 179 0.15 20.65 -13.14
C SER A 179 -0.04 22.00 -12.44
N GLY A 180 1.03 22.52 -11.84
CA GLY A 180 1.00 23.79 -11.11
C GLY A 180 2.12 23.89 -10.09
N ARG A 181 2.48 25.12 -9.70
CA ARG A 181 3.51 25.37 -8.67
C ARG A 181 3.11 24.74 -7.31
N PRO A 182 4.05 24.50 -6.38
CA PRO A 182 3.79 24.04 -5.01
C PRO A 182 2.63 24.74 -4.29
N GLU A 183 2.46 26.04 -4.49
CA GLU A 183 1.37 26.84 -3.91
C GLU A 183 -0.03 26.38 -4.35
N ALA A 184 -0.16 25.72 -5.50
CA ALA A 184 -1.42 25.17 -6.00
C ALA A 184 -1.80 23.82 -5.37
N GLN A 185 -0.95 23.24 -4.51
CA GLN A 185 -1.16 21.93 -3.89
C GLN A 185 -2.51 21.79 -3.17
N PRO A 186 -2.99 22.76 -2.36
CA PRO A 186 -4.27 22.63 -1.68
C PRO A 186 -5.44 22.49 -2.66
N ARG A 187 -5.39 23.20 -3.80
CA ARG A 187 -6.41 23.15 -4.85
C ARG A 187 -6.42 21.79 -5.56
N LEU A 188 -5.24 21.28 -5.90
CA LEU A 188 -5.09 19.96 -6.52
C LEU A 188 -5.55 18.84 -5.58
N LEU A 189 -5.35 19.00 -4.26
CA LEU A 189 -5.85 18.06 -3.26
C LEU A 189 -7.38 18.05 -3.22
N ALA A 190 -8.03 19.21 -3.22
CA ALA A 190 -9.50 19.32 -3.26
C ALA A 190 -10.07 18.62 -4.52
N TYR A 191 -9.48 18.89 -5.69
CA TYR A 191 -9.85 18.23 -6.95
C TYR A 191 -9.70 16.70 -6.86
N SER A 192 -8.58 16.21 -6.34
CA SER A 192 -8.36 14.77 -6.19
C SER A 192 -9.41 14.10 -5.29
N ARG A 193 -10.02 14.84 -4.37
CA ARG A 193 -11.09 14.36 -3.48
C ARG A 193 -12.48 14.39 -4.11
N GLY A 194 -12.63 15.01 -5.28
CA GLY A 194 -13.94 15.28 -5.87
C GLY A 194 -14.74 16.31 -5.08
N GLU A 195 -14.08 17.18 -4.30
CA GLU A 195 -14.72 18.30 -3.61
C GLU A 195 -15.02 19.40 -4.64
N GLU A 196 -16.22 19.99 -4.61
CA GLU A 196 -16.72 21.00 -5.57
C GLU A 196 -15.89 22.31 -5.65
N GLY A 197 -14.83 22.45 -4.87
CA GLY A 197 -13.87 23.57 -4.93
C GLY A 197 -12.67 23.35 -5.87
N GLY A 198 -12.63 22.25 -6.63
CA GLY A 198 -11.58 21.92 -7.59
C GLY A 198 -11.73 22.57 -8.97
N LEU A 199 -12.38 23.72 -9.06
CA LEU A 199 -12.76 24.40 -10.30
C LEU A 199 -11.53 24.95 -11.05
N ILE A 200 -11.41 24.62 -12.35
CA ILE A 200 -10.33 25.10 -13.22
C ILE A 200 -10.91 26.16 -14.17
N GLY A 201 -10.37 27.38 -14.12
CA GLY A 201 -10.48 28.39 -15.19
C GLY A 201 -11.91 28.88 -15.46
N ARG A 202 -12.72 28.10 -16.19
CA ARG A 202 -14.09 28.47 -16.57
C ARG A 202 -15.02 28.59 -15.38
N ASP A 203 -15.01 27.63 -14.46
CA ASP A 203 -15.98 27.68 -13.36
C ASP A 203 -15.60 28.74 -12.31
N LEU A 204 -14.33 29.15 -12.29
CA LEU A 204 -13.82 30.25 -11.45
C LEU A 204 -14.12 31.61 -12.08
N GLU A 205 -14.01 31.72 -13.41
CA GLU A 205 -14.56 32.85 -14.18
C GLU A 205 -16.07 32.94 -14.02
N GLU A 206 -16.82 31.85 -14.12
CA GLU A 206 -18.26 31.83 -13.94
C GLU A 206 -18.68 32.19 -12.51
N ALA A 207 -17.98 31.70 -11.49
CA ALA A 207 -18.23 32.08 -10.10
C ALA A 207 -17.89 33.57 -9.85
N GLN A 208 -16.77 34.08 -10.38
CA GLN A 208 -16.43 35.51 -10.27
C GLN A 208 -17.38 36.40 -11.06
N ILE A 209 -17.85 35.96 -12.23
CA ILE A 209 -18.86 36.65 -13.04
C ILE A 209 -20.20 36.67 -12.30
N GLN A 210 -20.61 35.56 -11.68
CA GLN A 210 -21.82 35.49 -10.86
C GLN A 210 -21.73 36.41 -9.63
N GLU A 211 -20.58 36.43 -8.95
CA GLU A 211 -20.34 37.30 -7.80
C GLU A 211 -20.35 38.79 -8.23
N MET A 212 -19.72 39.14 -9.36
CA MET A 212 -19.79 40.48 -9.94
C MET A 212 -21.21 40.89 -10.38
N MET A 213 -21.99 39.96 -10.91
CA MET A 213 -23.39 40.21 -11.30
C MET A 213 -24.27 40.42 -10.07
N ALA A 214 -24.06 39.66 -8.99
CA ALA A 214 -24.78 39.79 -7.73
C ALA A 214 -24.42 41.06 -6.95
N ALA A 215 -23.18 41.56 -7.10
CA ALA A 215 -22.70 42.78 -6.46
C ALA A 215 -23.10 44.08 -7.19
N ARG A 216 -23.81 44.00 -8.32
CA ARG A 216 -24.36 45.21 -8.97
C ARG A 216 -25.59 45.69 -8.19
N PRO A 217 -25.55 46.88 -7.56
CA PRO A 217 -26.75 47.48 -7.01
C PRO A 217 -27.75 47.70 -8.13
N GLY A 218 -28.98 47.24 -7.92
CA GLY A 218 -30.05 47.29 -8.90
C GLY A 218 -30.22 48.68 -9.51
N TYR A 219 -30.33 48.72 -10.83
CA TYR A 219 -31.08 49.77 -11.52
C TYR A 219 -32.57 49.57 -11.27
#